data_AF-A0A8X7R2E5-F1
#
_entry.id   AF-A0A8X7R2E5-F1
#
_cell.length_a   1.000
_cell.length_b   1.000
_cell.length_c   1.000
_cell.angle_alpha   90.00
_cell.angle_beta   90.00
_cell.angle_gamma   90.00
#
_symmetry.space_group_name_H-M   'P 1'
#
loop_
_entity.id
_entity.type
_entity.pdbx_description
1 polymer ?
#
loop_
_entity_poly.entity_id
_entity_poly.type
_entity_poly.pdbx_seq_one_letter_code
_entity_poly.pdbx_strand_id
1 'polypeptide(L)'
;MEKQKKTYLKSFTEKVGPKSIQDMKEIIIAEEKNIRGSYEISTEWVPPESFVDHILEDSVFIMEFIITHGENSHDTKHTADVKQDLMLLENQLPFFIFQKLFGSHMEKLGIMGTVEQFILNFFSLKIKTKTNFRHFTDMFRCVYEESLEETPNLNDLTGEAIGEMANADYLSRAGVKFKTPSEWKSSERERSHSGNLQPMTSISSGKETDDYSLHVSFKEGCLVMSSFRADEASETILRNVIAFEQSHGAVNPFTSNYINFINLLITNERDVEVLTAEDDKRFKPWPEGTDKFAIPRLVVKEPRLRCPPSRLRAPATADLTSLPAADSHGDSWDCGCPDTRVIKKKSSQYRSIAMNLKAHYKSRRNRYWATLSKVYFPDLLTGTATCAAVFLLFLTLIGTVASVIQAYKSFESVPPTIIYMTSKADQRKDAP
;
A
#
# COMPACT_ATOMS: atom_id res chain seq x y z
N MET A 1 -26.07 -20.17 4.19
CA MET A 1 -26.36 -18.79 4.64
C MET A 1 -27.77 -18.61 5.19
N GLU A 2 -28.85 -18.68 4.41
CA GLU A 2 -30.20 -18.35 4.93
C GLU A 2 -30.68 -19.14 6.15
N LYS A 3 -30.51 -20.47 6.09
CA LYS A 3 -30.83 -21.34 7.22
C LYS A 3 -29.99 -20.99 8.46
N GLN A 4 -28.73 -20.61 8.27
CA GLN A 4 -27.85 -20.20 9.37
C GLN A 4 -28.32 -18.87 9.96
N LYS A 5 -28.70 -17.87 9.16
CA LYS A 5 -29.21 -16.59 9.69
C LYS A 5 -30.40 -16.79 10.61
N LYS A 6 -31.33 -17.69 10.27
CA LYS A 6 -32.46 -18.06 11.15
C LYS A 6 -32.02 -18.76 12.43
N THR A 7 -31.00 -19.63 12.36
CA THR A 7 -30.39 -20.26 13.54
C THR A 7 -29.74 -19.22 14.46
N TYR A 8 -29.02 -18.25 13.88
CA TYR A 8 -28.36 -17.18 14.63
C TYR A 8 -29.37 -16.23 15.26
N LEU A 9 -30.43 -15.87 14.53
CA LEU A 9 -31.53 -15.08 15.07
C LEU A 9 -32.19 -15.77 16.27
N LYS A 10 -32.41 -17.09 16.19
CA LYS A 10 -32.95 -17.87 17.31
C LYS A 10 -32.00 -17.85 18.53
N SER A 11 -30.71 -18.15 18.32
CA SER A 11 -29.68 -18.10 19.37
C SER A 11 -29.61 -16.73 20.04
N PHE A 12 -29.58 -15.67 19.24
CA PHE A 12 -29.55 -14.30 19.73
C PHE A 12 -30.83 -13.95 20.51
N THR A 13 -32.00 -14.38 20.02
CA THR A 13 -33.29 -14.20 20.72
C THR A 13 -33.30 -14.87 22.09
N GLU A 14 -32.68 -16.05 22.25
CA GLU A 14 -32.54 -16.73 23.53
C GLU A 14 -31.68 -15.92 24.52
N LYS A 15 -30.64 -15.22 24.03
CA LYS A 15 -29.78 -14.36 24.85
C LYS A 15 -30.46 -13.05 25.27
N VAL A 16 -31.05 -12.32 24.31
CA VAL A 16 -31.59 -10.96 24.57
C VAL A 16 -33.08 -10.93 24.89
N GLY A 17 -33.81 -12.01 24.64
CA GLY A 17 -35.25 -12.13 24.83
C GLY A 17 -36.08 -11.59 23.65
N PRO A 18 -37.32 -12.10 23.46
CA PRO A 18 -38.16 -11.75 22.30
C PRO A 18 -38.58 -10.28 22.28
N LYS A 19 -38.76 -9.65 23.44
CA LYS A 19 -39.07 -8.22 23.54
C LYS A 19 -37.98 -7.36 22.89
N SER A 20 -36.71 -7.68 23.12
CA SER A 20 -35.58 -6.98 22.50
C SER A 20 -35.60 -7.08 20.98
N ILE A 21 -36.02 -8.22 20.43
CA ILE A 21 -36.13 -8.42 18.97
C ILE A 21 -37.26 -7.55 18.41
N GLN A 22 -38.38 -7.44 19.14
CA GLN A 22 -39.47 -6.55 18.76
C GLN A 22 -39.04 -5.08 18.80
N ASP A 23 -38.35 -4.65 19.85
CA ASP A 23 -37.81 -3.30 19.97
C ASP A 23 -36.83 -3.00 18.81
N MET A 24 -35.98 -3.97 18.42
CA MET A 24 -35.10 -3.87 17.25
C MET A 24 -35.87 -3.69 15.93
N LYS A 25 -36.98 -4.41 15.74
CA LYS A 25 -37.84 -4.23 14.55
C LYS A 25 -38.42 -2.81 14.50
N GLU A 26 -38.90 -2.30 15.63
CA GLU A 26 -39.45 -0.94 15.73
C GLU A 26 -38.39 0.13 15.40
N ILE A 27 -37.14 -0.08 15.83
CA ILE A 27 -36.01 0.77 15.46
C ILE A 27 -35.78 0.74 13.93
N ILE A 28 -35.80 -0.44 13.30
CA ILE A 28 -35.58 -0.56 11.86
C ILE A 28 -36.72 0.10 11.08
N ILE A 29 -37.97 -0.06 11.51
CA ILE A 29 -39.14 0.61 10.92
C ILE A 29 -38.96 2.13 10.99
N ALA A 30 -38.59 2.66 12.16
CA ALA A 30 -38.37 4.09 12.34
C ALA A 30 -37.22 4.64 11.47
N GLU A 31 -36.19 3.83 11.22
CA GLU A 31 -35.00 4.20 10.44
C GLU A 31 -35.06 3.75 8.98
N GLU A 32 -36.15 3.14 8.51
CA GLU A 32 -36.22 2.48 7.20
C GLU A 32 -35.78 3.44 6.08
N LYS A 33 -36.30 4.66 6.08
CA LYS A 33 -35.94 5.69 5.08
C LYS A 33 -34.45 6.01 5.08
N ASN A 34 -33.82 6.07 6.26
CA ASN A 34 -32.40 6.37 6.41
C ASN A 34 -31.53 5.19 5.96
N ILE A 35 -31.96 3.96 6.26
CA ILE A 35 -31.27 2.74 5.83
C ILE A 35 -31.36 2.63 4.29
N ARG A 36 -32.54 2.80 3.70
CA ARG A 36 -32.74 2.79 2.25
C ARG A 36 -31.94 3.89 1.55
N GLY A 37 -31.97 5.10 2.09
CA GLY A 37 -31.20 6.25 1.59
C GLY A 37 -29.69 6.12 1.75
N SER A 38 -29.22 5.08 2.44
CA SER A 38 -27.79 4.75 2.51
C SER A 38 -27.31 3.95 1.29
N TYR A 39 -28.21 3.43 0.44
CA TYR A 39 -27.87 2.68 -0.77
C TYR A 39 -27.93 3.55 -2.02
N GLU A 40 -27.03 3.28 -2.98
CA GLU A 40 -27.00 3.99 -4.26
C GLU A 40 -28.05 3.44 -5.24
N ILE A 41 -28.31 2.14 -5.16
CA ILE A 41 -29.38 1.47 -5.91
C ILE A 41 -30.69 1.53 -5.11
N SER A 42 -31.77 1.92 -5.77
CA SER A 42 -33.10 1.95 -5.14
C SER A 42 -33.51 0.57 -4.63
N THR A 43 -34.07 0.55 -3.43
CA THR A 43 -34.61 -0.65 -2.77
C THR A 43 -36.14 -0.62 -2.71
N GLU A 44 -36.79 0.37 -3.35
CA GLU A 44 -38.25 0.59 -3.25
C GLU A 44 -39.10 -0.60 -3.71
N TRP A 45 -38.54 -1.45 -4.58
CA TRP A 45 -39.18 -2.68 -5.05
C TRP A 45 -39.33 -3.74 -3.95
N VAL A 46 -38.59 -3.62 -2.83
CA VAL A 46 -38.71 -4.51 -1.67
C VAL A 46 -39.78 -3.99 -0.73
N PRO A 47 -40.84 -4.78 -0.44
CA PRO A 47 -41.88 -4.40 0.51
C PRO A 47 -41.32 -4.03 1.89
N PRO A 48 -41.86 -3.00 2.58
CA PRO A 48 -41.36 -2.55 3.88
C PRO A 48 -41.19 -3.67 4.91
N GLU A 49 -42.19 -4.55 5.07
CA GLU A 49 -42.12 -5.66 6.04
C GLU A 49 -40.95 -6.62 5.74
N SER A 50 -40.78 -6.99 4.46
CA SER A 50 -39.67 -7.84 4.04
C SER A 50 -38.33 -7.15 4.19
N PHE A 51 -38.26 -5.84 3.94
CA PHE A 51 -37.05 -5.06 4.14
C PHE A 51 -36.61 -5.05 5.61
N VAL A 52 -37.56 -4.82 6.53
CA VAL A 52 -37.29 -4.82 7.98
C VAL A 52 -36.73 -6.17 8.43
N ASP A 53 -37.36 -7.27 7.99
CA ASP A 53 -36.88 -8.62 8.33
C ASP A 53 -35.49 -8.90 7.76
N HIS A 54 -35.20 -8.49 6.52
CA HIS A 54 -33.87 -8.64 5.93
C HIS A 54 -32.78 -7.87 6.70
N ILE A 55 -33.03 -6.61 7.06
CA ILE A 55 -32.07 -5.81 7.83
C ILE A 55 -31.86 -6.42 9.22
N LEU A 56 -32.92 -6.88 9.88
CA LEU A 56 -32.82 -7.52 11.18
C LEU A 56 -32.01 -8.82 11.11
N GLU A 57 -32.37 -9.71 10.19
CA GLU A 57 -31.69 -11.00 10.00
C GLU A 57 -30.19 -10.80 9.71
N ASP A 58 -29.85 -9.84 8.84
CA ASP A 58 -28.47 -9.57 8.45
C ASP A 58 -27.68 -8.94 9.61
N SER A 59 -28.27 -7.96 10.30
CA SER A 59 -27.64 -7.29 11.45
C SER A 59 -27.38 -8.28 12.59
N VAL A 60 -28.38 -9.09 12.94
CA VAL A 60 -28.28 -10.09 14.00
C VAL A 60 -27.32 -11.20 13.62
N PHE A 61 -27.36 -11.68 12.37
CA PHE A 61 -26.40 -12.66 11.89
C PHE A 61 -24.96 -12.17 12.07
N ILE A 62 -24.66 -10.94 11.66
CA ILE A 62 -23.31 -10.36 11.77
C ILE A 62 -22.90 -10.23 13.24
N MET A 63 -23.76 -9.66 14.08
CA MET A 63 -23.43 -9.46 15.49
C MET A 63 -23.22 -10.79 16.24
N GLU A 64 -24.15 -11.73 16.08
CA GLU A 64 -24.05 -13.05 16.69
C GLU A 64 -22.85 -13.83 16.14
N PHE A 65 -22.51 -13.69 14.85
CA PHE A 65 -21.29 -14.26 14.28
C PHE A 65 -20.02 -13.73 14.95
N ILE A 66 -19.93 -12.42 15.15
CA ILE A 66 -18.81 -11.79 15.84
C ILE A 66 -18.74 -12.26 17.30
N ILE A 67 -19.87 -12.37 17.99
CA ILE A 67 -19.93 -12.88 19.38
C ILE A 67 -19.43 -14.32 19.47
N THR A 68 -19.86 -15.18 18.55
CA THR A 68 -19.51 -16.61 18.59
C THR A 68 -18.05 -16.88 18.17
N HIS A 69 -17.49 -16.06 17.26
CA HIS A 69 -16.19 -16.35 16.65
C HIS A 69 -15.08 -15.33 17.00
N GLY A 70 -15.40 -14.25 17.72
CA GLY A 70 -14.46 -13.17 18.02
C GLY A 70 -13.34 -13.53 19.00
N GLU A 71 -13.53 -14.53 19.86
CA GLU A 71 -12.52 -14.96 20.84
C GLU A 71 -11.59 -16.08 20.35
N ASN A 72 -11.91 -16.73 19.22
CA ASN A 72 -11.11 -17.83 18.71
C ASN A 72 -9.90 -17.31 17.89
N SER A 73 -8.71 -17.41 18.49
CA SER A 73 -7.41 -16.96 17.96
C SER A 73 -6.94 -17.67 16.69
N HIS A 74 -7.69 -18.65 16.20
CA HIS A 74 -7.45 -19.29 14.92
C HIS A 74 -8.53 -18.81 13.95
N ASP A 75 -8.16 -17.96 13.00
CA ASP A 75 -8.99 -17.65 11.82
C ASP A 75 -9.27 -18.98 11.11
N THR A 76 -10.43 -19.58 11.40
CA THR A 76 -10.92 -20.72 10.63
C THR A 76 -11.19 -20.24 9.21
N LYS A 77 -11.12 -21.13 8.23
CA LYS A 77 -11.49 -20.80 6.85
C LYS A 77 -12.87 -20.13 6.79
N HIS A 78 -13.82 -20.61 7.59
CA HIS A 78 -15.16 -20.04 7.67
C HIS A 78 -15.17 -18.59 8.19
N THR A 79 -14.37 -18.27 9.21
CA THR A 79 -14.23 -16.90 9.72
C THR A 79 -13.62 -15.97 8.68
N ALA A 80 -12.59 -16.44 7.96
CA ALA A 80 -11.95 -15.68 6.89
C ALA A 80 -12.93 -15.39 5.74
N ASP A 81 -13.68 -16.39 5.29
CA ASP A 81 -14.67 -16.26 4.21
C ASP A 81 -15.75 -15.22 4.60
N VAL A 82 -16.29 -15.28 5.83
CA VAL A 82 -17.29 -14.30 6.29
C VAL A 82 -16.69 -12.90 6.41
N LYS A 83 -15.48 -12.76 6.95
CA LYS A 83 -14.78 -11.46 7.00
C LYS A 83 -14.63 -10.86 5.59
N GLN A 84 -14.24 -11.67 4.60
CA GLN A 84 -14.13 -11.23 3.20
C GLN A 84 -15.49 -10.80 2.63
N ASP A 85 -16.55 -11.58 2.86
CA ASP A 85 -17.91 -11.25 2.42
C ASP A 85 -18.42 -9.95 3.04
N LEU A 86 -18.08 -9.65 4.30
CA LEU A 86 -18.42 -8.40 4.97
C LEU A 86 -17.67 -7.19 4.42
N MET A 87 -16.63 -7.39 3.60
CA MET A 87 -15.83 -6.31 3.00
C MET A 87 -16.28 -5.93 1.59
N LEU A 88 -17.09 -6.78 0.96
CA LEU A 88 -17.63 -6.52 -0.37
C LEU A 88 -18.62 -5.35 -0.33
N LEU A 89 -18.48 -4.38 -1.24
CA LEU A 89 -19.40 -3.23 -1.36
C LEU A 89 -20.86 -3.63 -1.60
N GLU A 90 -21.07 -4.85 -2.09
CA GLU A 90 -22.37 -5.43 -2.37
C GLU A 90 -23.10 -5.98 -1.14
N ASN A 91 -22.40 -6.12 -0.02
CA ASN A 91 -22.90 -6.78 1.19
C ASN A 91 -22.79 -5.86 2.42
N GLN A 92 -23.01 -4.56 2.21
CA GLN A 92 -22.84 -3.56 3.26
C GLN A 92 -24.18 -3.20 3.91
N LEU A 93 -24.20 -3.25 5.24
CA LEU A 93 -25.22 -2.58 6.04
C LEU A 93 -24.71 -1.21 6.49
N PRO A 94 -25.58 -0.18 6.61
CA PRO A 94 -25.18 1.10 7.17
C PRO A 94 -24.74 0.94 8.62
N PHE A 95 -23.52 1.36 8.95
CA PHE A 95 -22.94 1.06 10.26
C PHE A 95 -23.75 1.61 11.44
N PHE A 96 -24.40 2.77 11.27
CA PHE A 96 -25.21 3.41 12.31
C PHE A 96 -26.31 2.49 12.85
N ILE A 97 -26.81 1.54 12.04
CA ILE A 97 -27.87 0.63 12.48
C ILE A 97 -27.36 -0.31 13.57
N PHE A 98 -26.10 -0.76 13.51
CA PHE A 98 -25.52 -1.60 14.55
C PHE A 98 -25.48 -0.89 15.90
N GLN A 99 -25.11 0.39 15.91
CA GLN A 99 -25.10 1.18 17.13
C GLN A 99 -26.51 1.29 17.74
N LYS A 100 -27.54 1.55 16.91
CA LYS A 100 -28.93 1.66 17.36
C LYS A 100 -29.51 0.32 17.83
N LEU A 101 -29.20 -0.78 17.14
CA LEU A 101 -29.75 -2.11 17.45
C LEU A 101 -29.08 -2.74 18.66
N PHE A 102 -27.76 -2.62 18.80
CA PHE A 102 -27.00 -3.41 19.78
C PHE A 102 -26.44 -2.58 20.94
N GLY A 103 -26.46 -1.25 20.85
CA GLY A 103 -25.86 -0.37 21.87
C GLY A 103 -26.41 -0.61 23.28
N SER A 104 -27.72 -0.81 23.42
CA SER A 104 -28.37 -1.12 24.70
C SER A 104 -28.21 -2.57 25.17
N HIS A 105 -27.66 -3.45 24.32
CA HIS A 105 -27.58 -4.90 24.58
C HIS A 105 -26.16 -5.36 24.89
N MET A 106 -25.16 -4.48 24.76
CA MET A 106 -23.73 -4.80 25.00
C MET A 106 -23.50 -5.44 26.38
N GLU A 107 -24.02 -4.81 27.45
CA GLU A 107 -23.89 -5.32 28.81
C GLU A 107 -24.56 -6.70 28.98
N LYS A 108 -25.77 -6.85 28.44
CA LYS A 108 -26.53 -8.11 28.50
C LYS A 108 -25.81 -9.26 27.75
N LEU A 109 -25.07 -8.92 26.71
CA LEU A 109 -24.27 -9.87 25.93
C LEU A 109 -22.90 -10.14 26.55
N GLY A 110 -22.57 -9.49 27.68
CA GLY A 110 -21.27 -9.63 28.35
C GLY A 110 -20.11 -8.96 27.59
N ILE A 111 -20.42 -8.04 26.67
CA ILE A 111 -19.43 -7.39 25.82
C ILE A 111 -18.98 -6.08 26.46
N MET A 112 -17.67 -5.93 26.64
CA MET A 112 -17.06 -4.71 27.17
C MET A 112 -16.81 -3.70 26.04
N GLY A 113 -17.11 -2.42 26.31
CA GLY A 113 -16.88 -1.32 25.37
C GLY A 113 -18.06 -1.01 24.46
N THR A 114 -17.82 -0.24 23.40
CA THR A 114 -18.84 0.15 22.41
C THR A 114 -18.99 -0.88 21.29
N VAL A 115 -20.11 -0.83 20.57
CA VAL A 115 -20.34 -1.66 19.36
C VAL A 115 -19.20 -1.47 18.36
N GLU A 116 -18.73 -0.23 18.15
CA GLU A 116 -17.55 0.07 17.33
C GLU A 116 -16.30 -0.64 17.79
N GLN A 117 -15.94 -0.49 19.07
CA GLN A 117 -14.72 -1.09 19.61
C GLN A 117 -14.76 -2.62 19.47
N PHE A 118 -15.91 -3.22 19.75
CA PHE A 118 -16.11 -4.65 19.61
C PHE A 118 -15.93 -5.14 18.17
N ILE A 119 -16.52 -4.45 17.20
CA ILE A 119 -16.38 -4.75 15.78
C ILE A 119 -14.94 -4.52 15.31
N LEU A 120 -14.29 -3.43 15.71
CA LEU A 120 -12.90 -3.15 15.36
C LEU A 120 -11.97 -4.26 15.87
N ASN A 121 -12.16 -4.72 17.10
CA ASN A 121 -11.39 -5.82 17.69
C ASN A 121 -11.56 -7.12 16.89
N PHE A 122 -12.76 -7.43 16.41
CA PHE A 122 -13.03 -8.62 15.59
C PHE A 122 -12.21 -8.64 14.28
N PHE A 123 -11.99 -7.47 13.68
CA PHE A 123 -11.13 -7.32 12.49
C PHE A 123 -9.66 -7.05 12.85
N SER A 124 -9.30 -7.06 14.13
CA SER A 124 -7.96 -6.71 14.63
C SER A 124 -7.51 -5.30 14.21
N LEU A 125 -8.48 -4.38 14.11
CA LEU A 125 -8.26 -2.99 13.70
C LEU A 125 -8.17 -2.05 14.90
N LYS A 126 -7.42 -0.97 14.74
CA LYS A 126 -7.31 0.11 15.72
C LYS A 126 -7.48 1.44 15.01
N ILE A 127 -8.50 2.20 15.43
CA ILE A 127 -8.78 3.56 14.97
C ILE A 127 -8.56 4.51 16.16
N LYS A 128 -7.88 5.63 15.93
CA LYS A 128 -7.53 6.64 16.94
C LYS A 128 -8.58 7.74 17.05
N THR A 129 -9.17 8.18 15.94
CA THR A 129 -9.93 9.44 15.87
C THR A 129 -11.26 9.38 15.10
N LYS A 130 -11.37 8.61 14.03
CA LYS A 130 -12.48 8.63 13.06
C LYS A 130 -13.47 7.51 13.33
N THR A 131 -14.41 7.78 14.22
CA THR A 131 -15.42 6.83 14.72
C THR A 131 -16.78 6.99 14.01
N ASN A 132 -16.80 7.37 12.73
CA ASN A 132 -18.06 7.55 12.00
C ASN A 132 -17.95 7.05 10.57
N PHE A 133 -17.50 5.79 10.45
CA PHE A 133 -17.48 5.11 9.16
C PHE A 133 -18.88 4.65 8.78
N ARG A 134 -19.19 4.73 7.48
CA ARG A 134 -20.55 4.50 6.96
C ARG A 134 -20.94 3.01 6.89
N HIS A 135 -19.96 2.12 6.78
CA HIS A 135 -20.09 0.66 6.65
C HIS A 135 -18.69 0.01 6.76
N PHE A 136 -18.57 -1.31 6.78
CA PHE A 136 -17.28 -2.01 6.97
C PHE A 136 -16.22 -1.65 5.93
N THR A 137 -16.55 -1.50 4.65
CA THR A 137 -15.54 -1.05 3.65
C THR A 137 -14.97 0.34 3.97
N ASP A 138 -15.81 1.23 4.49
CA ASP A 138 -15.42 2.60 4.87
C ASP A 138 -14.64 2.60 6.19
N MET A 139 -14.89 1.62 7.08
CA MET A 139 -14.12 1.39 8.30
C MET A 139 -12.65 1.14 7.95
N PHE A 140 -12.37 0.22 7.02
CA PHE A 140 -11.00 -0.05 6.57
C PHE A 140 -10.39 1.16 5.87
N ARG A 141 -11.17 1.88 5.04
CA ARG A 141 -10.70 3.16 4.46
C ARG A 141 -10.28 4.15 5.54
N CYS A 142 -11.04 4.27 6.64
CA CYS A 142 -10.69 5.14 7.76
C CYS A 142 -9.40 4.69 8.46
N VAL A 143 -9.20 3.38 8.66
CA VAL A 143 -7.95 2.83 9.22
C VAL A 143 -6.76 3.21 8.34
N TYR A 144 -6.86 3.02 7.03
CA TYR A 144 -5.81 3.40 6.08
C TYR A 144 -5.52 4.90 6.13
N GLU A 145 -6.57 5.74 6.16
CA GLU A 145 -6.43 7.20 6.22
C GLU A 145 -5.73 7.67 7.51
N GLU A 146 -6.07 7.10 8.67
CA GLU A 146 -5.45 7.46 9.95
C GLU A 146 -4.00 7.02 10.11
N SER A 147 -3.55 6.11 9.26
CA SER A 147 -2.15 5.69 9.24
C SER A 147 -1.21 6.75 8.66
N LEU A 148 -1.76 7.79 8.02
CA LEU A 148 -1.00 8.93 7.52
C LEU A 148 -0.57 9.81 8.71
N GLU A 149 0.73 10.11 8.82
CA GLU A 149 1.28 10.92 9.92
C GLU A 149 0.70 12.34 9.96
N GLU A 150 0.42 12.91 8.77
CA GLU A 150 -0.31 14.15 8.58
C GLU A 150 -1.35 13.91 7.47
N THR A 151 -2.63 14.19 7.73
CA THR A 151 -3.66 14.13 6.69
C THR A 151 -3.47 15.36 5.78
N PRO A 152 -3.06 15.18 4.51
CA PRO A 152 -2.77 16.31 3.64
C PRO A 152 -4.04 17.12 3.40
N ASN A 153 -3.95 18.46 3.52
CA ASN A 153 -5.05 19.31 3.12
C ASN A 153 -5.19 19.28 1.59
N LEU A 154 -6.37 18.96 1.08
CA LEU A 154 -6.61 18.82 -0.36
C LEU A 154 -6.40 20.15 -1.12
N ASN A 155 -6.48 21.29 -0.43
CA ASN A 155 -6.16 22.60 -1.02
C ASN A 155 -4.66 22.77 -1.33
N ASP A 156 -3.77 22.01 -0.68
CA ASP A 156 -2.33 22.00 -0.97
C ASP A 156 -1.97 21.00 -2.09
N LEU A 157 -2.92 20.13 -2.43
CA LEU A 157 -2.82 19.16 -3.50
C LEU A 157 -3.26 19.82 -4.83
N THR A 158 -2.55 20.86 -5.28
CA THR A 158 -2.82 21.58 -6.57
C THR A 158 -1.96 21.10 -7.74
N GLY A 159 -1.27 19.97 -7.58
CA GLY A 159 -0.34 19.44 -8.58
C GLY A 159 -0.94 18.43 -9.57
N GLU A 160 -0.27 18.21 -10.70
CA GLU A 160 -0.62 17.12 -11.63
C GLU A 160 -0.55 15.73 -10.95
N ALA A 161 -1.21 14.74 -11.54
CA ALA A 161 -1.00 13.34 -11.14
C ALA A 161 0.48 12.94 -11.28
N ILE A 162 0.90 11.89 -10.57
CA ILE A 162 2.25 11.32 -10.73
C ILE A 162 2.32 10.72 -12.14
N GLY A 163 2.90 11.47 -13.07
CA GLY A 163 2.91 11.08 -14.50
C GLY A 163 3.90 9.98 -14.82
N GLU A 164 5.10 10.03 -14.23
CA GLU A 164 6.17 9.05 -14.48
C GLU A 164 7.18 9.01 -13.33
N MET A 165 7.49 7.80 -12.86
CA MET A 165 8.52 7.49 -11.87
C MET A 165 9.33 6.27 -12.34
N ALA A 166 10.59 6.17 -11.93
CA ALA A 166 11.38 4.96 -12.17
C ALA A 166 10.86 3.82 -11.27
N ASN A 167 10.84 2.60 -11.78
CA ASN A 167 10.44 1.41 -11.02
C ASN A 167 11.49 1.01 -9.96
N ALA A 168 11.17 0.01 -9.14
CA ALA A 168 12.01 -0.39 -8.02
C ALA A 168 13.42 -0.84 -8.45
N ASP A 169 13.57 -1.61 -9.54
CA ASP A 169 14.89 -2.01 -10.07
C ASP A 169 15.73 -0.80 -10.47
N TYR A 170 15.18 0.14 -11.23
CA TYR A 170 15.91 1.34 -11.64
C TYR A 170 16.28 2.26 -10.47
N LEU A 171 15.38 2.41 -9.50
CA LEU A 171 15.66 3.17 -8.28
C LEU A 171 16.78 2.52 -7.46
N SER A 172 16.73 1.20 -7.27
CA SER A 172 17.77 0.44 -6.58
C SER A 172 19.14 0.62 -7.23
N ARG A 173 19.22 0.53 -8.57
CA ARG A 173 20.45 0.79 -9.33
C ARG A 173 20.97 2.23 -9.18
N ALA A 174 20.10 3.18 -8.89
CA ALA A 174 20.47 4.56 -8.61
C ALA A 174 20.87 4.81 -7.14
N GLY A 175 20.90 3.77 -6.31
CA GLY A 175 21.31 3.83 -4.91
C GLY A 175 20.16 4.06 -3.93
N VAL A 176 18.91 3.98 -4.39
CA VAL A 176 17.75 4.06 -3.49
C VAL A 176 17.66 2.76 -2.69
N LYS A 177 17.61 2.89 -1.36
CA LYS A 177 17.37 1.79 -0.43
C LYS A 177 15.88 1.73 -0.10
N PHE A 178 15.35 0.53 0.12
CA PHE A 178 13.95 0.32 0.48
C PHE A 178 13.90 -0.22 1.91
N LYS A 179 13.04 0.37 2.75
CA LYS A 179 12.85 -0.04 4.14
C LYS A 179 11.41 0.01 4.59
N THR A 180 11.07 -0.79 5.58
CA THR A 180 9.82 -0.65 6.35
C THR A 180 9.96 0.44 7.43
N PRO A 181 8.85 0.96 7.97
CA PRO A 181 8.91 1.91 9.09
C PRO A 181 9.63 1.35 10.32
N SER A 182 9.51 0.03 10.56
CA SER A 182 10.20 -0.63 11.68
C SER A 182 11.70 -0.74 11.45
N GLU A 183 12.14 -1.09 10.24
CA GLU A 183 13.56 -1.11 9.85
C GLU A 183 14.21 0.28 9.91
N TRP A 184 13.50 1.31 9.43
CA TRP A 184 13.97 2.69 9.49
C TRP A 184 14.23 3.12 10.94
N LYS A 185 13.28 2.87 11.84
CA LYS A 185 13.42 3.19 13.27
C LYS A 185 14.60 2.47 13.92
N SER A 186 14.86 1.20 13.56
CA SER A 186 16.01 0.45 14.08
C SER A 186 17.33 1.07 13.61
N SER A 187 17.43 1.42 12.32
CA SER A 187 18.62 2.09 11.76
C SER A 187 18.87 3.48 12.36
N GLU A 188 17.82 4.26 12.64
CA GLU A 188 17.95 5.55 13.31
C GLU A 188 18.48 5.40 14.74
N ARG A 189 17.95 4.43 15.51
CA ARG A 189 18.44 4.16 16.86
C ARG A 189 19.92 3.77 16.85
N GLU A 190 20.35 2.91 15.94
CA GLU A 190 21.75 2.51 15.82
C GLU A 190 22.67 3.71 15.53
N ARG A 191 22.25 4.63 14.65
CA ARG A 191 23.00 5.87 14.37
C ARG A 191 23.06 6.81 15.57
N SER A 192 21.99 6.90 16.36
CA SER A 192 21.95 7.73 17.56
C SER A 192 22.76 7.13 18.74
N HIS A 193 22.94 5.81 18.81
CA HIS A 193 23.66 5.13 19.90
C HIS A 193 25.17 4.95 19.63
N SER A 194 25.74 5.64 18.64
CA SER A 194 27.21 5.71 18.48
C SER A 194 27.93 6.47 19.63
N GLY A 195 27.20 6.90 20.67
CA GLY A 195 27.74 7.31 21.97
C GLY A 195 26.95 6.66 23.11
N ASN A 196 27.63 5.86 23.92
CA ASN A 196 27.20 5.14 25.12
C ASN A 196 26.43 3.81 24.94
N LEU A 197 27.11 2.72 25.32
CA LEU A 197 26.51 1.41 25.60
C LEU A 197 25.69 1.48 26.90
N GLN A 198 24.43 1.06 26.85
CA GLN A 198 23.77 0.36 27.95
C GLN A 198 22.90 -0.81 27.44
N PRO A 199 22.70 -1.88 28.24
CA PRO A 199 22.15 -3.14 27.77
C PRO A 199 20.62 -3.12 27.63
N MET A 200 20.15 -3.96 26.70
CA MET A 200 18.76 -4.21 26.33
C MET A 200 17.81 -4.40 27.54
N THR A 201 16.70 -3.65 27.54
CA THR A 201 15.41 -4.21 27.94
C THR A 201 14.63 -4.54 26.67
N SER A 202 14.25 -5.81 26.58
CA SER A 202 13.40 -6.40 25.57
C SER A 202 12.02 -5.73 25.60
N ILE A 203 11.86 -4.68 24.80
CA ILE A 203 10.53 -4.22 24.41
C ILE A 203 10.12 -5.12 23.25
N SER A 204 9.20 -6.04 23.55
CA SER A 204 8.44 -6.78 22.56
C SER A 204 7.88 -5.80 21.53
N SER A 205 8.48 -5.78 20.34
CA SER A 205 7.90 -5.09 19.20
C SER A 205 6.56 -5.76 18.91
N GLY A 206 5.46 -5.08 19.23
CA GLY A 206 4.13 -5.50 18.80
C GLY A 206 4.17 -5.76 17.29
N LYS A 207 3.92 -7.01 16.91
CA LYS A 207 4.16 -7.55 15.56
C LYS A 207 3.08 -7.19 14.53
N GLU A 208 2.13 -6.31 14.84
CA GLU A 208 0.79 -6.43 14.26
C GLU A 208 0.15 -5.17 13.63
N THR A 209 0.85 -4.05 13.49
CA THR A 209 0.18 -2.78 13.06
C THR A 209 0.46 -2.30 11.64
N ASP A 210 1.32 -2.98 10.87
CA ASP A 210 1.82 -2.42 9.60
C ASP A 210 0.96 -2.80 8.38
N ASP A 211 0.11 -3.84 8.49
CA ASP A 211 -0.68 -4.37 7.35
C ASP A 211 -1.74 -3.38 6.82
N TYR A 212 -2.15 -2.38 7.62
CA TYR A 212 -3.17 -1.38 7.26
C TYR A 212 -2.63 0.06 7.21
N SER A 213 -1.37 0.21 6.82
CA SER A 213 -0.72 1.53 6.74
C SER A 213 -0.45 1.98 5.30
N LEU A 214 -0.64 3.28 5.06
CA LEU A 214 -0.34 3.99 3.81
C LEU A 214 0.93 4.85 3.91
N HIS A 215 1.76 4.65 4.94
CA HIS A 215 2.94 5.49 5.16
C HIS A 215 3.96 5.30 4.02
N VAL A 216 4.42 6.42 3.46
CA VAL A 216 5.55 6.50 2.52
C VAL A 216 6.34 7.75 2.86
N SER A 217 7.67 7.64 2.96
CA SER A 217 8.58 8.76 3.07
C SER A 217 9.89 8.49 2.35
N PHE A 218 10.57 9.55 1.90
CA PHE A 218 11.87 9.42 1.24
C PHE A 218 12.88 10.38 1.87
N LYS A 219 13.88 9.82 2.56
CA LYS A 219 14.90 10.55 3.30
C LYS A 219 16.26 9.88 3.12
N GLU A 220 17.31 10.66 2.90
CA GLU A 220 18.69 10.16 2.81
C GLU A 220 18.92 9.05 1.75
N GLY A 221 18.20 9.10 0.63
CA GLY A 221 18.28 8.04 -0.39
C GLY A 221 17.57 6.74 0.02
N CYS A 222 16.80 6.74 1.11
CA CYS A 222 16.01 5.62 1.57
C CYS A 222 14.52 5.91 1.36
N LEU A 223 13.84 5.07 0.59
CA LEU A 223 12.39 5.02 0.50
C LEU A 223 11.87 4.13 1.62
N VAL A 224 11.18 4.73 2.58
CA VAL A 224 10.52 4.04 3.69
C VAL A 224 9.05 3.94 3.36
N MET A 225 8.50 2.73 3.33
CA MET A 225 7.09 2.52 3.02
C MET A 225 6.51 1.33 3.77
N SER A 226 5.22 1.40 4.07
CA SER A 226 4.52 0.30 4.73
C SER A 226 4.43 -0.92 3.82
N SER A 227 4.65 -2.11 4.39
CA SER A 227 4.44 -3.37 3.69
C SER A 227 2.98 -3.78 3.78
N PHE A 228 2.46 -4.45 2.76
CA PHE A 228 1.16 -5.12 2.83
C PHE A 228 1.32 -6.61 2.50
N ARG A 229 0.35 -7.41 2.93
CA ARG A 229 0.24 -8.80 2.51
C ARG A 229 -0.32 -8.84 1.10
N ALA A 230 0.35 -9.56 0.19
CA ALA A 230 -0.16 -9.79 -1.16
C ALA A 230 -0.93 -11.11 -1.23
N ASP A 231 -2.01 -11.19 -0.45
CA ASP A 231 -2.94 -12.31 -0.46
C ASP A 231 -4.33 -11.89 -0.93
N GLU A 232 -5.17 -12.89 -1.23
CA GLU A 232 -6.53 -12.70 -1.74
C GLU A 232 -7.40 -11.83 -0.81
N ALA A 233 -7.21 -11.95 0.51
CA ALA A 233 -7.92 -11.15 1.50
C ALA A 233 -7.56 -9.66 1.38
N SER A 234 -6.26 -9.36 1.33
CA SER A 234 -5.76 -7.99 1.22
C SER A 234 -6.13 -7.37 -0.13
N GLU A 235 -6.05 -8.14 -1.22
CA GLU A 235 -6.51 -7.72 -2.54
C GLU A 235 -8.00 -7.35 -2.50
N THR A 236 -8.84 -8.21 -1.90
CA THR A 236 -10.29 -7.99 -1.80
C THR A 236 -10.61 -6.71 -1.03
N ILE A 237 -9.96 -6.48 0.11
CA ILE A 237 -10.13 -5.27 0.92
C ILE A 237 -9.73 -4.04 0.11
N LEU A 238 -8.50 -4.02 -0.44
CA LEU A 238 -7.98 -2.88 -1.20
C LEU A 238 -8.86 -2.57 -2.42
N ARG A 239 -9.29 -3.60 -3.17
CA ARG A 239 -10.16 -3.44 -4.34
C ARG A 239 -11.49 -2.76 -3.98
N ASN A 240 -12.12 -3.19 -2.89
CA ASN A 240 -13.39 -2.60 -2.45
C ASN A 240 -13.21 -1.19 -1.89
N VAL A 241 -12.12 -0.92 -1.16
CA VAL A 241 -11.80 0.45 -0.68
C VAL A 241 -11.56 1.39 -1.86
N ILE A 242 -10.79 0.98 -2.87
CA ILE A 242 -10.54 1.78 -4.08
C ILE A 242 -11.84 2.04 -4.84
N ALA A 243 -12.67 1.02 -5.05
CA ALA A 243 -13.97 1.18 -5.69
C ALA A 243 -14.87 2.18 -4.94
N PHE A 244 -14.84 2.16 -3.60
CA PHE A 244 -15.55 3.12 -2.77
C PHE A 244 -15.02 4.55 -2.93
N GLU A 245 -13.69 4.75 -2.86
CA GLU A 245 -13.06 6.06 -3.07
C GLU A 245 -13.37 6.63 -4.47
N GLN A 246 -13.44 5.79 -5.49
CA GLN A 246 -13.71 6.21 -6.87
C GLN A 246 -15.19 6.54 -7.13
N SER A 247 -16.11 5.83 -6.50
CA SER A 247 -17.56 6.10 -6.61
C SER A 247 -17.99 7.32 -5.79
N HIS A 248 -17.27 7.68 -4.73
CA HIS A 248 -17.67 8.74 -3.80
C HIS A 248 -16.82 10.01 -3.98
N GLY A 249 -17.28 10.95 -4.81
CA GLY A 249 -16.53 12.16 -5.16
C GLY A 249 -16.08 13.07 -3.99
N ALA A 250 -16.79 13.01 -2.86
CA ALA A 250 -16.48 13.74 -1.62
C ALA A 250 -15.45 13.04 -0.71
N VAL A 251 -15.06 11.81 -1.04
CA VAL A 251 -14.06 11.03 -0.30
C VAL A 251 -12.67 11.29 -0.91
N ASN A 252 -11.66 11.38 -0.04
CA ASN A 252 -10.27 11.52 -0.47
C ASN A 252 -9.73 10.16 -0.95
N PRO A 253 -9.08 10.09 -2.13
CA PRO A 253 -8.64 8.83 -2.72
C PRO A 253 -7.27 8.39 -2.19
N PHE A 254 -7.07 8.36 -0.86
CA PHE A 254 -5.76 8.12 -0.27
C PHE A 254 -5.24 6.71 -0.55
N THR A 255 -6.09 5.70 -0.41
CA THR A 255 -5.72 4.30 -0.71
C THR A 255 -5.47 4.13 -2.21
N SER A 256 -6.31 4.73 -3.06
CA SER A 256 -6.13 4.72 -4.52
C SER A 256 -4.80 5.37 -4.93
N ASN A 257 -4.43 6.49 -4.30
CA ASN A 257 -3.17 7.17 -4.55
C ASN A 257 -1.96 6.35 -4.09
N TYR A 258 -2.09 5.62 -2.99
CA TYR A 258 -1.07 4.70 -2.50
C TYR A 258 -0.85 3.56 -3.49
N ILE A 259 -1.92 2.90 -3.91
CA ILE A 259 -1.84 1.80 -4.88
C ILE A 259 -1.29 2.28 -6.23
N ASN A 260 -1.67 3.47 -6.68
CA ASN A 260 -1.06 4.07 -7.87
C ASN A 260 0.47 4.27 -7.69
N PHE A 261 0.92 4.76 -6.53
CA PHE A 261 2.34 4.88 -6.23
C PHE A 261 3.07 3.51 -6.27
N ILE A 262 2.44 2.46 -5.72
CA ILE A 262 2.96 1.08 -5.78
C ILE A 262 3.03 0.56 -7.22
N ASN A 263 2.01 0.82 -8.03
CA ASN A 263 1.97 0.40 -9.44
C ASN A 263 3.10 1.01 -10.28
N LEU A 264 3.55 2.21 -9.92
CA LEU A 264 4.70 2.84 -10.56
C LEU A 264 6.03 2.23 -10.11
N LEU A 265 6.08 1.65 -8.89
CA LEU A 265 7.25 0.93 -8.39
C LEU A 265 7.34 -0.50 -8.92
N ILE A 266 6.22 -1.20 -9.04
CA ILE A 266 6.14 -2.63 -9.40
C ILE A 266 5.58 -2.77 -10.81
N THR A 267 6.49 -2.85 -11.79
CA THR A 267 6.15 -2.99 -13.22
C THR A 267 6.47 -4.37 -13.78
N ASN A 268 7.42 -5.08 -13.17
CA ASN A 268 7.89 -6.40 -13.60
C ASN A 268 8.38 -7.23 -12.39
N GLU A 269 8.75 -8.50 -12.63
CA GLU A 269 9.15 -9.42 -11.56
C GLU A 269 10.43 -9.01 -10.83
N ARG A 270 11.39 -8.36 -11.52
CA ARG A 270 12.61 -7.87 -10.88
C ARG A 270 12.32 -6.78 -9.87
N ASP A 271 11.29 -5.97 -10.11
CA ASP A 271 10.85 -4.97 -9.15
C ASP A 271 10.35 -5.63 -7.87
N VAL A 272 9.61 -6.74 -8.00
CA VAL A 272 9.19 -7.55 -6.85
C VAL A 272 10.41 -8.11 -6.13
N GLU A 273 11.35 -8.74 -6.83
CA GLU A 273 12.58 -9.28 -6.24
C GLU A 273 13.37 -8.23 -5.45
N VAL A 274 13.50 -7.01 -5.98
CA VAL A 274 14.19 -5.90 -5.30
C VAL A 274 13.49 -5.52 -4.01
N LEU A 275 12.15 -5.55 -3.99
CA LEU A 275 11.37 -5.26 -2.80
C LEU A 275 11.38 -6.46 -1.82
N THR A 276 11.49 -7.70 -2.29
CA THR A 276 11.36 -8.92 -1.47
C THR A 276 12.65 -9.64 -1.07
N ALA A 277 13.81 -9.23 -1.59
CA ALA A 277 15.03 -10.03 -1.47
C ALA A 277 15.41 -10.38 0.00
N GLU A 278 15.78 -11.65 0.20
CA GLU A 278 15.68 -12.45 1.45
C GLU A 278 16.54 -12.02 2.65
N ASP A 279 17.65 -11.31 2.45
CA ASP A 279 18.51 -10.86 3.57
C ASP A 279 17.85 -9.78 4.45
N ASP A 280 16.71 -9.28 4.02
CA ASP A 280 16.02 -8.12 4.55
C ASP A 280 14.52 -8.45 4.46
N LYS A 281 13.85 -8.65 5.60
CA LYS A 281 12.43 -9.04 5.72
C LYS A 281 11.46 -7.90 5.32
N ARG A 282 11.75 -7.22 4.21
CA ARG A 282 11.17 -5.95 3.72
C ARG A 282 9.70 -6.07 3.35
N PHE A 283 9.31 -7.22 2.78
CA PHE A 283 7.93 -7.60 2.51
C PHE A 283 7.73 -9.06 2.91
N LYS A 284 6.55 -9.42 3.40
CA LYS A 284 6.21 -10.82 3.66
C LYS A 284 6.34 -11.58 2.33
N PRO A 285 7.09 -12.70 2.27
CA PRO A 285 7.22 -13.47 1.05
C PRO A 285 5.83 -13.84 0.54
N TRP A 286 5.65 -13.72 -0.77
CA TRP A 286 4.41 -14.10 -1.44
C TRP A 286 4.23 -15.60 -1.22
N PRO A 287 3.06 -16.05 -0.74
CA PRO A 287 2.79 -17.48 -0.66
C PRO A 287 3.02 -18.13 -2.02
N GLU A 288 3.61 -19.33 -2.06
CA GLU A 288 3.82 -20.06 -3.30
C GLU A 288 2.50 -20.22 -4.07
N GLY A 289 2.51 -19.93 -5.37
CA GLY A 289 1.32 -19.98 -6.22
C GLY A 289 0.44 -18.72 -6.22
N THR A 290 0.83 -17.63 -5.54
CA THR A 290 0.10 -16.35 -5.60
C THR A 290 0.45 -15.52 -6.84
N ASP A 291 -0.54 -14.81 -7.40
CA ASP A 291 -0.29 -13.83 -8.47
C ASP A 291 0.47 -12.63 -7.89
N LYS A 292 1.78 -12.57 -8.16
CA LYS A 292 2.67 -11.50 -7.70
C LYS A 292 2.26 -10.11 -8.22
N PHE A 293 1.38 -10.06 -9.23
CA PHE A 293 0.84 -8.83 -9.80
C PHE A 293 -0.61 -8.55 -9.41
N ALA A 294 -1.23 -9.35 -8.53
CA ALA A 294 -2.63 -9.15 -8.11
C ALA A 294 -2.91 -7.71 -7.65
N ILE A 295 -2.05 -7.17 -6.78
CA ILE A 295 -2.16 -5.81 -6.24
C ILE A 295 -1.73 -4.75 -7.25
N PRO A 296 -0.59 -4.89 -7.97
CA PRO A 296 -0.25 -4.02 -9.09
C PRO A 296 -1.33 -3.92 -10.20
N ARG A 297 -2.15 -4.95 -10.37
CA ARG A 297 -3.28 -5.00 -11.33
C ARG A 297 -4.60 -4.45 -10.77
N LEU A 298 -4.63 -3.94 -9.53
CA LEU A 298 -5.85 -3.39 -8.93
C LEU A 298 -6.35 -2.13 -9.64
N VAL A 299 -5.51 -1.45 -10.42
CA VAL A 299 -5.92 -0.27 -11.18
C VAL A 299 -6.56 -0.72 -12.49
N VAL A 300 -7.84 -0.35 -12.62
CA VAL A 300 -8.80 -0.61 -13.69
C VAL A 300 -9.59 -1.92 -13.53
N LYS A 301 -10.62 -1.88 -12.68
CA LYS A 301 -11.94 -2.46 -13.00
C LYS A 301 -13.03 -1.50 -12.50
N GLU A 302 -14.15 -1.51 -13.21
CA GLU A 302 -15.32 -0.65 -12.99
C GLU A 302 -15.65 -0.45 -11.50
N PRO A 303 -16.02 0.77 -11.07
CA PRO A 303 -16.42 1.02 -9.70
C PRO A 303 -17.64 0.15 -9.39
N ARG A 304 -17.49 -0.81 -8.46
CA ARG A 304 -18.63 -1.51 -7.89
C ARG A 304 -19.40 -0.48 -7.05
N LEU A 305 -20.63 -0.18 -7.48
CA LEU A 305 -21.54 0.71 -6.77
C LEU A 305 -21.88 0.13 -5.41
N ARG A 306 -22.26 0.99 -4.45
CA ARG A 306 -22.76 0.52 -3.16
C ARG A 306 -24.12 -0.16 -3.40
N CYS A 307 -24.11 -1.50 -3.42
CA CYS A 307 -25.32 -2.28 -3.61
C CYS A 307 -25.92 -2.68 -2.25
N PRO A 308 -27.25 -2.77 -2.16
CA PRO A 308 -27.86 -3.38 -1.00
C PRO A 308 -27.53 -4.90 -0.97
N PRO A 309 -27.62 -5.57 0.20
CA PRO A 309 -27.47 -7.01 0.34
C PRO A 309 -28.17 -7.76 -0.80
N SER A 310 -27.62 -8.90 -1.23
CA SER A 310 -28.05 -9.61 -2.45
C SER A 310 -29.57 -9.83 -2.59
N ARG A 311 -30.29 -9.99 -1.47
CA ARG A 311 -31.77 -10.14 -1.42
C ARG A 311 -32.57 -8.85 -1.58
N LEU A 312 -31.91 -7.71 -1.40
CA LEU A 312 -32.46 -6.36 -1.58
C LEU A 312 -32.14 -5.79 -2.97
N ARG A 313 -31.49 -6.57 -3.86
CA ARG A 313 -31.30 -6.24 -5.28
C ARG A 313 -32.44 -6.75 -6.15
N ALA A 314 -32.91 -5.89 -7.06
CA ALA A 314 -33.98 -6.25 -7.99
C ALA A 314 -33.58 -7.51 -8.79
N PRO A 315 -34.51 -8.47 -8.99
CA PRO A 315 -34.24 -9.62 -9.84
C PRO A 315 -33.97 -9.14 -11.27
N ALA A 316 -32.99 -9.74 -11.94
CA ALA A 316 -32.56 -9.39 -13.32
C ALA A 316 -33.69 -9.48 -14.38
N THR A 317 -34.84 -10.01 -14.00
CA THR A 317 -36.03 -10.23 -14.84
C THR A 317 -37.26 -9.48 -14.33
N ALA A 318 -37.11 -8.42 -13.53
CA ALA A 318 -38.24 -7.58 -13.16
C ALA A 318 -38.79 -6.90 -14.42
N ASP A 319 -39.93 -7.39 -14.88
CA ASP A 319 -40.68 -6.96 -16.05
C ASP A 319 -40.90 -5.43 -16.00
N LEU A 320 -40.18 -4.71 -16.86
CA LEU A 320 -40.20 -3.25 -16.99
C LEU A 320 -41.50 -2.71 -17.62
N THR A 321 -42.51 -3.56 -17.86
CA THR A 321 -43.74 -3.21 -18.57
C THR A 321 -44.75 -2.37 -17.77
N SER A 322 -44.45 -2.02 -16.51
CA SER A 322 -45.34 -1.14 -15.70
C SER A 322 -44.81 0.29 -15.48
N LEU A 323 -43.67 0.66 -16.08
CA LEU A 323 -43.24 2.05 -16.11
C LEU A 323 -43.87 2.78 -17.31
N PRO A 324 -44.33 4.04 -17.15
CA PRO A 324 -44.93 4.79 -18.25
C PRO A 324 -43.92 4.92 -19.39
N ALA A 325 -44.37 4.53 -20.59
CA ALA A 325 -43.58 4.47 -21.81
C ALA A 325 -42.80 5.78 -22.05
N ALA A 326 -41.48 5.69 -21.96
CA ALA A 326 -40.57 6.68 -22.54
C ALA A 326 -40.06 6.11 -23.86
N ASP A 327 -40.25 6.93 -24.90
CA ASP A 327 -40.00 6.74 -26.31
C ASP A 327 -38.97 5.68 -26.74
N SER A 328 -39.44 4.83 -27.65
CA SER A 328 -38.67 3.80 -28.35
C SER A 328 -37.66 4.40 -29.34
N HIS A 329 -36.40 4.48 -28.94
CA HIS A 329 -35.27 4.27 -29.84
C HIS A 329 -34.40 3.17 -29.26
N GLY A 330 -34.35 2.05 -29.96
CA GLY A 330 -33.53 0.91 -29.59
C GLY A 330 -32.06 1.26 -29.79
N ASP A 331 -31.36 1.44 -28.68
CA ASP A 331 -29.92 1.30 -28.55
C ASP A 331 -29.62 0.78 -27.13
N SER A 332 -28.62 -0.10 -27.06
CA SER A 332 -27.95 -0.70 -25.89
C SER A 332 -28.33 -0.12 -24.52
N TRP A 333 -28.62 -0.98 -23.53
CA TRP A 333 -28.67 -0.62 -22.10
C TRP A 333 -27.28 -0.19 -21.62
N ASP A 334 -26.88 1.01 -22.04
CA ASP A 334 -25.84 1.81 -21.42
C ASP A 334 -26.51 2.40 -20.18
N CYS A 335 -26.34 1.72 -19.04
CA CYS A 335 -26.68 2.32 -17.77
C CYS A 335 -25.87 3.61 -17.69
N GLY A 336 -26.55 4.76 -17.82
CA GLY A 336 -25.98 6.11 -17.87
C GLY A 336 -25.24 6.53 -16.60
N CYS A 337 -24.37 5.68 -16.08
CA CYS A 337 -23.15 6.04 -15.41
C CYS A 337 -22.44 7.01 -16.36
N PRO A 338 -22.24 8.29 -15.97
CA PRO A 338 -21.44 9.18 -16.78
C PRO A 338 -20.14 8.47 -17.08
N ASP A 339 -19.82 8.38 -18.39
CA ASP A 339 -18.57 7.91 -18.98
C ASP A 339 -17.49 7.88 -17.93
N THR A 340 -16.89 6.67 -17.75
CA THR A 340 -15.67 6.42 -16.97
C THR A 340 -15.13 7.74 -16.46
N ARG A 341 -15.43 8.10 -15.21
CA ARG A 341 -14.71 9.21 -14.57
C ARG A 341 -13.27 8.72 -14.46
N VAL A 342 -12.55 8.81 -15.60
CA VAL A 342 -11.13 8.99 -15.73
C VAL A 342 -10.81 9.84 -14.53
N ILE A 343 -10.05 9.25 -13.60
CA ILE A 343 -9.59 9.88 -12.38
C ILE A 343 -9.28 11.33 -12.77
N LYS A 344 -10.19 12.28 -12.48
CA LYS A 344 -9.93 13.70 -12.72
C LYS A 344 -8.64 13.89 -11.98
N LYS A 345 -7.53 14.20 -12.67
CA LYS A 345 -6.16 14.23 -12.13
C LYS A 345 -6.16 14.93 -10.77
N LYS A 346 -6.42 14.15 -9.71
CA LYS A 346 -6.38 14.58 -8.33
C LYS A 346 -4.94 14.26 -7.96
N SER A 347 -4.15 15.32 -7.88
CA SER A 347 -2.98 15.43 -7.03
C SER A 347 -2.90 14.33 -5.95
N SER A 348 -1.80 13.58 -5.98
CA SER A 348 -1.51 12.53 -5.00
C SER A 348 -0.72 13.09 -3.83
N GLN A 349 -1.02 12.62 -2.62
CA GLN A 349 -0.22 12.93 -1.42
C GLN A 349 1.24 12.49 -1.54
N TYR A 350 1.53 11.55 -2.45
CA TYR A 350 2.89 11.07 -2.71
C TYR A 350 3.60 11.85 -3.82
N ARG A 351 3.02 12.93 -4.34
CA ARG A 351 3.61 13.71 -5.45
C ARG A 351 5.01 14.23 -5.11
N SER A 352 5.19 14.83 -3.94
CA SER A 352 6.48 15.38 -3.50
C SER A 352 7.53 14.27 -3.37
N ILE A 353 7.15 13.12 -2.82
CA ILE A 353 7.99 11.93 -2.69
C ILE A 353 8.40 11.41 -4.07
N ALA A 354 7.46 11.26 -5.00
CA ALA A 354 7.73 10.83 -6.36
C ALA A 354 8.67 11.81 -7.10
N MET A 355 8.51 13.12 -6.89
CA MET A 355 9.43 14.13 -7.43
C MET A 355 10.84 14.00 -6.85
N ASN A 356 10.96 13.78 -5.54
CA ASN A 356 12.25 13.61 -4.87
C ASN A 356 12.96 12.32 -5.34
N LEU A 357 12.23 11.22 -5.52
CA LEU A 357 12.74 9.99 -6.12
C LEU A 357 13.22 10.23 -7.55
N LYS A 358 12.43 10.93 -8.38
CA LYS A 358 12.79 11.28 -9.75
C LYS A 358 14.07 12.14 -9.80
N ALA A 359 14.19 13.12 -8.91
CA ALA A 359 15.39 13.95 -8.78
C ALA A 359 16.62 13.13 -8.34
N HIS A 360 16.45 12.26 -7.34
CA HIS A 360 17.50 11.36 -6.86
C HIS A 360 18.01 10.44 -7.98
N TYR A 361 17.09 9.79 -8.70
CA TYR A 361 17.40 8.93 -9.84
C TYR A 361 18.13 9.69 -10.96
N LYS A 362 17.71 10.92 -11.26
CA LYS A 362 18.33 11.75 -12.32
C LYS A 362 19.72 12.26 -11.96
N SER A 363 20.07 12.36 -10.68
CA SER A 363 21.39 12.80 -10.22
C SER A 363 22.51 11.87 -10.69
N ARG A 364 23.43 12.39 -11.53
CA ARG A 364 24.62 11.63 -11.96
C ARG A 364 25.46 11.19 -10.77
N ARG A 365 25.63 12.07 -9.77
CA ARG A 365 26.41 11.78 -8.57
C ARG A 365 25.87 10.56 -7.83
N ASN A 366 24.55 10.47 -7.64
CA ASN A 366 23.95 9.35 -6.93
C ASN A 366 24.15 8.03 -7.69
N ARG A 367 23.97 8.03 -9.02
CA ARG A 367 24.23 6.85 -9.85
C ARG A 367 25.69 6.39 -9.83
N TYR A 368 26.64 7.35 -9.91
CA TYR A 368 28.06 7.04 -9.78
C TYR A 368 28.40 6.47 -8.40
N TRP A 369 27.91 7.11 -7.33
CA TRP A 369 28.10 6.62 -5.97
C TRP A 369 27.49 5.23 -5.75
N ALA A 370 26.31 4.96 -6.30
CA ALA A 370 25.68 3.65 -6.23
C ALA A 370 26.52 2.58 -6.92
N THR A 371 27.03 2.87 -8.12
CA THR A 371 27.91 1.95 -8.86
C THR A 371 29.23 1.74 -8.12
N LEU A 372 29.85 2.82 -7.65
CA LEU A 372 31.10 2.77 -6.89
C LEU A 372 30.93 1.91 -5.63
N SER A 373 29.90 2.19 -4.85
CA SER A 373 29.60 1.46 -3.62
C SER A 373 29.35 -0.02 -3.88
N LYS A 374 28.59 -0.36 -4.94
CA LYS A 374 28.23 -1.75 -5.23
C LYS A 374 29.39 -2.57 -5.79
N VAL A 375 30.22 -1.98 -6.65
CA VAL A 375 31.30 -2.70 -7.37
C VAL A 375 32.58 -2.77 -6.55
N TYR A 376 32.93 -1.66 -5.89
CA TYR A 376 34.26 -1.51 -5.28
C TYR A 376 34.23 -1.59 -3.75
N PHE A 377 33.06 -1.33 -3.14
CA PHE A 377 32.89 -1.40 -1.69
C PHE A 377 31.75 -2.35 -1.27
N PRO A 378 31.64 -3.57 -1.84
CA PRO A 378 30.62 -4.53 -1.40
C PRO A 378 30.85 -5.01 0.04
N ASP A 379 32.12 -5.11 0.46
CA ASP A 379 32.56 -5.48 1.79
C ASP A 379 33.91 -4.82 2.12
N LEU A 380 34.29 -4.82 3.41
CA LEU A 380 35.49 -4.17 3.91
C LEU A 380 36.78 -4.69 3.26
N LEU A 381 36.87 -5.98 2.91
CA LEU A 381 38.07 -6.56 2.32
C LEU A 381 38.21 -6.13 0.86
N THR A 382 37.11 -6.18 0.09
CA THR A 382 37.12 -5.71 -1.31
C THR A 382 37.36 -4.19 -1.40
N GLY A 383 36.80 -3.42 -0.46
CA GLY A 383 37.04 -1.99 -0.36
C GLY A 383 38.50 -1.65 -0.06
N THR A 384 39.10 -2.32 0.93
CA THR A 384 40.52 -2.10 1.27
C THR A 384 41.45 -2.55 0.14
N ALA A 385 41.17 -3.66 -0.53
CA ALA A 385 41.92 -4.11 -1.70
C ALA A 385 41.84 -3.12 -2.87
N THR A 386 40.67 -2.54 -3.13
CA THR A 386 40.50 -1.51 -4.15
C THR A 386 41.29 -0.25 -3.81
N CYS A 387 41.20 0.23 -2.56
CA CYS A 387 41.98 1.38 -2.10
C CYS A 387 43.49 1.14 -2.22
N ALA A 388 43.97 -0.05 -1.84
CA ALA A 388 45.37 -0.43 -2.00
C ALA A 388 45.79 -0.47 -3.47
N ALA A 389 44.97 -1.02 -4.36
CA ALA A 389 45.24 -1.05 -5.80
C ALA A 389 45.33 0.36 -6.41
N VAL A 390 44.40 1.25 -6.04
CA VAL A 390 44.41 2.67 -6.48
C VAL A 390 45.65 3.39 -5.95
N PHE A 391 46.01 3.15 -4.68
CA PHE A 391 47.21 3.73 -4.07
C PHE A 391 48.50 3.24 -4.77
N LEU A 392 48.60 1.94 -5.07
CA LEU A 392 49.72 1.39 -5.82
C LEU A 392 49.79 1.94 -7.25
N LEU A 393 48.65 2.11 -7.93
CA LEU A 393 48.59 2.77 -9.24
C LEU A 393 49.07 4.22 -9.20
N PHE A 394 48.74 4.94 -8.13
CA PHE A 394 49.19 6.31 -7.95
C PHE A 394 50.72 6.36 -7.70
N LEU A 395 51.25 5.46 -6.88
CA LEU A 395 52.69 5.33 -6.66
C LEU A 395 53.45 4.93 -7.93
N THR A 396 52.91 4.02 -8.74
CA THR A 396 53.54 3.62 -10.01
C THR A 396 53.51 4.75 -11.03
N LEU A 397 52.44 5.55 -11.08
CA LEU A 397 52.38 6.75 -11.91
C LEU A 397 53.45 7.77 -11.49
N ILE A 398 53.59 8.05 -10.19
CA ILE A 398 54.63 8.95 -9.66
C ILE A 398 56.02 8.41 -10.03
N GLY A 399 56.26 7.12 -9.82
CA GLY A 399 57.54 6.48 -10.16
C GLY A 399 57.86 6.60 -11.66
N THR A 400 56.86 6.36 -12.52
CA THR A 400 57.02 6.47 -13.98
C THR A 400 57.34 7.90 -14.41
N VAL A 401 56.64 8.90 -13.87
CA VAL A 401 56.92 10.31 -14.14
C VAL A 401 58.32 10.70 -13.67
N ALA A 402 58.74 10.26 -12.47
CA ALA A 402 60.07 10.50 -11.95
C ALA A 402 61.17 9.88 -12.85
N SER A 403 60.97 8.64 -13.32
CA SER A 403 61.88 7.98 -14.25
C SER A 403 61.99 8.71 -15.60
N VAL A 404 60.88 9.19 -16.15
CA VAL A 404 60.88 9.97 -17.40
C VAL A 404 61.61 11.29 -17.23
N ILE A 405 61.38 12.01 -16.13
CA ILE A 405 62.08 13.27 -15.82
C ILE A 405 63.58 13.02 -15.67
N GLN A 406 63.99 11.93 -15.01
CA GLN A 406 65.39 11.57 -14.86
C GLN A 406 66.04 11.22 -16.21
N ALA A 407 65.35 10.46 -17.07
CA ALA A 407 65.82 10.13 -18.41
C ALA A 407 65.98 11.40 -19.27
N TYR A 408 65.01 12.32 -19.22
CA TYR A 408 65.09 13.61 -19.92
C TYR A 408 66.29 14.44 -19.45
N LYS A 409 66.48 14.57 -18.14
CA LYS A 409 67.65 15.26 -17.56
C LYS A 409 68.98 14.62 -17.98
N SER A 410 69.02 13.28 -18.11
CA SER A 410 70.23 12.59 -18.57
C SER A 410 70.53 12.85 -20.05
N PHE A 411 69.50 12.98 -20.89
CA PHE A 411 69.65 13.37 -22.30
C PHE A 411 70.16 14.80 -22.47
N GLU A 412 69.74 15.73 -21.61
CA GLU A 412 70.22 17.12 -21.59
C GLU A 412 71.68 17.22 -21.09
N SER A 413 72.16 16.21 -20.36
CA SER A 413 73.52 16.14 -19.82
C SER A 413 74.56 15.47 -20.72
N VAL A 414 74.22 15.15 -21.99
CA VAL A 414 75.20 14.60 -22.95
C VAL A 414 76.25 15.67 -23.28
N PRO A 415 77.54 15.48 -22.95
CA PRO A 415 78.56 16.47 -23.23
C PRO A 415 78.82 16.58 -24.75
N PRO A 416 79.17 17.77 -25.28
CA PRO A 416 79.34 18.04 -26.71
C PRO A 416 80.52 17.32 -27.39
N THR A 417 81.09 16.28 -26.77
CA THR A 417 82.28 15.57 -27.26
C THR A 417 81.94 14.43 -28.22
N ILE A 418 80.72 13.86 -28.16
CA ILE A 418 80.34 12.72 -29.01
C ILE A 418 79.96 13.15 -30.45
N ILE A 419 79.55 14.40 -30.65
CA ILE A 419 79.26 14.94 -31.99
C ILE A 419 80.54 15.12 -32.84
N TYR A 420 81.71 15.25 -32.22
CA TYR A 420 82.98 15.43 -32.93
C TYR A 420 83.63 14.14 -33.46
N MET A 421 83.20 12.96 -33.00
CA MET A 421 83.82 11.68 -33.41
C MET A 421 83.16 11.08 -34.66
N THR A 422 81.90 11.38 -34.95
CA THR A 422 81.21 10.91 -36.17
C THR A 422 81.57 11.74 -37.41
N SER A 423 81.98 13.01 -37.26
CA SER A 423 82.46 13.83 -38.38
C SER A 423 83.85 13.43 -38.91
N LYS A 424 84.67 12.72 -38.12
CA LYS A 424 86.06 12.37 -38.51
C LYS A 424 86.20 11.00 -39.20
N ALA A 425 85.17 10.17 -39.16
CA ALA A 425 85.15 8.87 -39.82
C ALA A 425 84.81 8.96 -41.32
N ASP A 426 84.10 10.01 -41.75
CA ASP A 426 83.69 10.20 -43.15
C ASP A 426 84.75 10.90 -44.03
N GLN A 427 85.72 11.58 -43.44
CA GLN A 427 86.78 12.29 -44.19
C GLN A 427 88.02 11.44 -44.54
N ARG A 428 87.97 10.12 -44.39
CA ARG A 428 89.10 9.22 -44.70
C ARG A 428 88.92 8.35 -45.96
N LYS A 429 87.98 8.70 -46.84
CA LYS A 429 87.74 7.96 -48.10
C LYS A 429 88.10 8.67 -49.39
N ASP A 430 88.36 9.98 -49.39
CA ASP A 430 88.68 10.70 -50.63
C ASP A 430 89.93 11.57 -50.47
N ALA A 431 91.08 11.04 -50.90
CA ALA A 431 92.18 11.81 -51.46
C ALA A 431 93.08 10.89 -52.33
N PRO A 432 93.56 11.37 -53.49
CA PRO A 432 93.99 10.58 -54.65
C PRO A 432 95.35 9.88 -54.54
#